data_AF-A0A6C0LTY6-F1
#
_entry.id   AF-A0A6C0LTY6-F1
#
_cell.length_a   1.000
_cell.length_b   1.000
_cell.length_c   1.000
_cell.angle_alpha   90.00
_cell.angle_beta   90.00
_cell.angle_gamma   90.00
#
_symmetry.space_group_name_H-M   'P 1'
#
loop_
_entity.id
_entity.type
_entity.pdbx_description
1 polymer ?
#
loop_
_entity_poly.entity_id
_entity_poly.type
_entity_poly.pdbx_seq_one_letter_code
_entity_poly.pdbx_strand_id
1 'polypeptide(L)'
;MGNSQAKEKVDNNSSQKEVNKYLLQMDMIAGNYATTLNLHQMSHLTNPDFCSNLTIISSDNIAKNLSSTEISFLEQRLEKGIPIDKMSGDKIIHFRNKNLDITNPTKKKRMCIGIAEFYIKVSHIYAAIFKTIQPVYVYKDHSGNMLSFTLEEKHKIPKNVSYETTYVNFCNQRLQALVNKHHYNESDEVMEVQPDFCNINLNSKDGSTKNISQLVGMTEFEKLFFDVYDYDKGAFRSMSTSMQTEYDDALQIFYTTFTGSKDKMPENIKRFKDITMKDYHNGKGCKVDGTLKQKVVGSLKNKAFQEYGEQLKKMLDESNKKQDAILDIISELFSFIKDDVTGKESVIIQPSLTNATLEKIGEKARRLIKEMYIECETNFFTSLMKYQMIIVSRGKELQEKQIHNLEAEIENTILE
;
A
#
# COMPACT_ATOMS: atom_id res chain seq x y z
N MET A 1 75.89 12.61 6.01
CA MET A 1 74.74 12.24 6.87
C MET A 1 73.74 13.37 6.84
N GLY A 2 72.44 13.09 6.65
CA GLY A 2 71.36 14.07 6.77
C GLY A 2 70.44 14.13 5.55
N ASN A 3 69.45 13.23 5.53
CA ASN A 3 68.41 13.07 4.52
C ASN A 3 67.18 13.91 4.91
N SER A 4 66.70 14.78 4.02
CA SER A 4 65.50 15.60 4.20
C SER A 4 64.38 15.03 3.31
N GLN A 5 63.48 14.24 3.88
CA GLN A 5 62.22 13.86 3.21
C GLN A 5 61.07 14.74 3.75
N ALA A 6 60.56 15.61 2.89
CA ALA A 6 59.29 16.28 3.10
C ALA A 6 58.15 15.27 2.85
N LYS A 7 57.33 15.03 3.88
CA LYS A 7 56.05 14.32 3.76
C LYS A 7 54.98 15.32 3.30
N GLU A 8 54.45 15.13 2.10
CA GLU A 8 53.20 15.75 1.67
C GLU A 8 52.05 15.31 2.59
N LYS A 9 51.40 16.29 3.24
CA LYS A 9 50.09 16.11 3.88
C LYS A 9 49.03 16.21 2.79
N VAL A 10 48.34 15.11 2.51
CA VAL A 10 47.11 15.10 1.70
C VAL A 10 45.93 15.31 2.66
N ASP A 11 45.15 16.37 2.44
CA ASP A 11 43.93 16.70 3.17
C ASP A 11 42.87 15.61 2.99
N ASN A 12 42.58 14.86 4.07
CA ASN A 12 41.60 13.76 4.10
C ASN A 12 40.12 14.22 4.05
N ASN A 13 39.84 15.53 4.07
CA ASN A 13 38.49 16.06 4.28
C ASN A 13 37.73 16.39 2.98
N SER A 14 38.42 16.51 1.84
CA SER A 14 37.80 16.86 0.55
C SER A 14 37.24 15.64 -0.19
N SER A 15 37.95 14.51 -0.17
CA SER A 15 37.57 13.28 -0.87
C SER A 15 36.33 12.59 -0.27
N GLN A 16 36.19 12.58 1.06
CA GLN A 16 34.97 12.09 1.72
C GLN A 16 33.75 13.00 1.45
N LYS A 17 33.96 14.31 1.33
CA LYS A 17 32.90 15.26 0.94
C LYS A 17 32.43 15.03 -0.49
N GLU A 18 33.33 14.75 -1.43
CA GLU A 18 32.95 14.45 -2.82
C GLU A 18 32.22 13.11 -2.96
N VAL A 19 32.69 12.06 -2.28
CA VAL A 19 32.01 10.75 -2.28
C VAL A 19 30.60 10.86 -1.69
N ASN A 20 30.43 11.61 -0.59
CA ASN A 20 29.11 11.86 0.00
C ASN A 20 28.17 12.65 -0.95
N LYS A 21 28.73 13.52 -1.82
CA LYS A 21 27.94 14.29 -2.79
C LYS A 21 27.35 13.40 -3.89
N TYR A 22 28.11 12.44 -4.42
CA TYR A 22 27.60 11.52 -5.46
C TYR A 22 26.61 10.51 -4.90
N LEU A 23 26.82 10.02 -3.68
CA LEU A 23 25.83 9.21 -2.97
C LEU A 23 24.49 9.92 -2.84
N LEU A 24 24.53 11.18 -2.40
CA LEU A 24 23.35 12.02 -2.26
C LEU A 24 22.65 12.20 -3.61
N GLN A 25 23.41 12.36 -4.71
CA GLN A 25 22.85 12.44 -6.05
C GLN A 25 22.18 11.14 -6.49
N MET A 26 22.75 9.98 -6.17
CA MET A 26 22.10 8.70 -6.47
C MET A 26 20.83 8.50 -5.65
N ASP A 27 20.85 8.81 -4.36
CA ASP A 27 19.67 8.72 -3.51
C ASP A 27 18.60 9.74 -3.92
N MET A 28 18.99 10.92 -4.42
CA MET A 28 18.09 11.89 -5.05
C MET A 28 17.51 11.34 -6.35
N ILE A 29 18.31 10.75 -7.23
CA ILE A 29 17.82 10.21 -8.49
C ILE A 29 16.86 9.06 -8.21
N ALA A 30 17.22 8.12 -7.34
CA ALA A 30 16.40 6.98 -6.99
C ALA A 30 15.15 7.39 -6.18
N GLY A 31 15.29 8.33 -5.24
CA GLY A 31 14.20 8.90 -4.46
C GLY A 31 13.19 9.64 -5.33
N ASN A 32 13.66 10.53 -6.20
CA ASN A 32 12.82 11.17 -7.19
C ASN A 32 12.24 10.13 -8.14
N TYR A 33 13.01 9.18 -8.66
CA TYR A 33 12.50 8.15 -9.56
C TYR A 33 11.36 7.37 -8.91
N ALA A 34 11.55 6.83 -7.70
CA ALA A 34 10.53 6.12 -6.95
C ALA A 34 9.27 6.96 -6.72
N THR A 35 9.41 8.25 -6.39
CA THR A 35 8.29 9.13 -5.99
C THR A 35 7.66 9.96 -7.12
N THR A 36 8.32 10.08 -8.28
CA THR A 36 7.88 10.87 -9.45
C THR A 36 7.45 10.00 -10.63
N LEU A 37 7.71 8.70 -10.61
CA LEU A 37 7.16 7.76 -11.57
C LEU A 37 5.65 7.97 -11.69
N ASN A 38 5.19 8.42 -12.86
CA ASN A 38 3.79 8.30 -13.26
C ASN A 38 3.40 6.85 -12.98
N LEU A 39 2.39 6.59 -12.15
CA LEU A 39 2.00 5.26 -11.68
C LEU A 39 1.80 4.22 -12.80
N HIS A 40 1.57 4.64 -14.05
CA HIS A 40 1.59 3.77 -15.23
C HIS A 40 2.94 3.04 -15.38
N GLN A 41 4.05 3.65 -15.00
CA GLN A 41 5.37 3.01 -14.96
C GLN A 41 5.58 2.18 -13.67
N MET A 42 4.88 2.49 -12.58
CA MET A 42 4.86 1.64 -11.37
C MET A 42 4.08 0.34 -11.60
N SER A 43 2.98 0.36 -12.38
CA SER A 43 2.35 -0.91 -12.79
C SER A 43 3.28 -1.72 -13.69
N HIS A 44 4.14 -1.08 -14.50
CA HIS A 44 5.22 -1.78 -15.22
C HIS A 44 6.30 -2.34 -14.28
N LEU A 45 6.49 -1.80 -13.08
CA LEU A 45 7.34 -2.46 -12.06
C LEU A 45 6.76 -3.80 -11.58
N THR A 46 5.48 -4.09 -11.85
CA THR A 46 4.93 -5.44 -11.61
C THR A 46 5.27 -6.42 -12.75
N ASN A 47 5.71 -5.91 -13.91
CA ASN A 47 6.12 -6.71 -15.05
C ASN A 47 7.61 -7.13 -14.91
N PRO A 48 7.90 -8.45 -14.87
CA PRO A 48 9.27 -8.93 -14.75
C PRO A 48 10.24 -8.46 -15.85
N ASP A 49 9.78 -8.35 -17.10
CA ASP A 49 10.63 -7.97 -18.24
C ASP A 49 10.95 -6.48 -18.23
N PHE A 50 10.02 -5.64 -17.77
CA PHE A 50 10.28 -4.21 -17.61
C PHE A 50 11.26 -3.96 -16.46
N CYS A 51 11.07 -4.62 -15.31
CA CYS A 51 12.03 -4.55 -14.20
C CYS A 51 13.42 -5.03 -14.61
N SER A 52 13.49 -6.14 -15.35
CA SER A 52 14.73 -6.67 -15.90
C SER A 52 15.53 -5.60 -16.65
N ASN A 53 14.87 -4.97 -17.62
CA ASN A 53 15.49 -3.93 -18.44
C ASN A 53 15.88 -2.72 -17.59
N LEU A 54 15.01 -2.29 -16.68
CA LEU A 54 15.28 -1.14 -15.81
C LEU A 54 16.52 -1.40 -14.93
N THR A 55 16.63 -2.57 -14.33
CA THR A 55 17.79 -2.91 -13.49
C THR A 55 19.06 -3.01 -14.31
N ILE A 56 19.03 -3.66 -15.48
CA ILE A 56 20.22 -3.77 -16.35
C ILE A 56 20.69 -2.37 -16.76
N ILE A 57 19.77 -1.50 -17.20
CA ILE A 57 20.08 -0.11 -17.55
C ILE A 57 20.63 0.66 -16.35
N SER A 58 20.05 0.46 -15.17
CA SER A 58 20.48 1.12 -13.93
C SER A 58 21.90 0.67 -13.53
N SER A 59 22.16 -0.64 -13.57
CA SER A 59 23.48 -1.23 -13.33
C SER A 59 24.52 -0.71 -14.33
N ASP A 60 24.19 -0.66 -15.62
CA ASP A 60 25.09 -0.14 -16.65
C ASP A 60 25.39 1.35 -16.45
N ASN A 61 24.39 2.15 -16.05
CA ASN A 61 24.58 3.56 -15.72
C ASN A 61 25.45 3.74 -14.48
N ILE A 62 25.27 2.94 -13.43
CA ILE A 62 26.14 2.94 -12.24
C ILE A 62 27.59 2.61 -12.64
N ALA A 63 27.79 1.56 -13.44
CA ALA A 63 29.13 1.12 -13.84
C ALA A 63 29.88 2.13 -14.72
N LYS A 64 29.15 2.91 -15.53
CA LYS A 64 29.70 3.96 -16.41
C LYS A 64 30.01 5.26 -15.67
N ASN A 65 29.19 5.63 -14.68
CA ASN A 65 29.29 6.93 -14.02
C ASN A 65 30.08 6.91 -12.71
N LEU A 66 30.35 5.73 -12.13
CA LEU A 66 31.05 5.60 -10.85
C LEU A 66 32.38 4.85 -10.98
N SER A 67 33.36 5.30 -10.20
CA SER A 67 34.64 4.64 -9.98
C SER A 67 34.49 3.39 -9.11
N SER A 68 35.47 2.49 -9.18
CA SER A 68 35.49 1.26 -8.37
C SER A 68 35.44 1.54 -6.85
N THR A 69 36.05 2.63 -6.41
CA THR A 69 36.05 3.05 -5.01
C THR A 69 34.67 3.51 -4.55
N GLU A 70 33.95 4.28 -5.40
CA GLU A 70 32.59 4.74 -5.10
C GLU A 70 31.60 3.58 -5.07
N ILE A 71 31.72 2.61 -5.99
CA ILE A 71 30.89 1.40 -6.00
C ILE A 71 31.14 0.56 -4.73
N SER A 72 32.40 0.40 -4.31
CA SER A 72 32.74 -0.32 -3.07
C SER A 72 32.17 0.37 -1.84
N PHE A 73 32.19 1.70 -1.82
CA PHE A 73 31.63 2.47 -0.71
C PHE A 73 30.11 2.40 -0.66
N LEU A 74 29.43 2.46 -1.81
CA LEU A 74 27.99 2.24 -1.94
C LEU A 74 27.58 0.88 -1.41
N GLU A 75 28.21 -0.19 -1.89
CA GLU A 75 27.92 -1.55 -1.42
C GLU A 75 28.08 -1.65 0.10
N GLN A 76 29.20 -1.13 0.63
CA GLN A 76 29.43 -1.13 2.07
C GLN A 76 28.37 -0.33 2.86
N ARG A 77 27.93 0.81 2.33
CA ARG A 77 26.86 1.61 2.94
C ARG A 77 25.55 0.83 2.96
N LEU A 78 25.19 0.17 1.86
CA LEU A 78 23.98 -0.64 1.78
C LEU A 78 24.04 -1.86 2.71
N GLU A 79 25.22 -2.41 2.97
CA GLU A 79 25.38 -3.52 3.91
C GLU A 79 25.38 -3.08 5.39
N LYS A 80 26.11 -2.00 5.72
CA LYS A 80 26.49 -1.66 7.10
C LYS A 80 25.96 -0.30 7.58
N GLY A 81 25.30 0.46 6.71
CA GLY A 81 24.87 1.83 6.98
C GLY A 81 26.01 2.84 6.89
N ILE A 82 25.72 4.10 7.21
CA ILE A 82 26.72 5.16 7.31
C ILE A 82 27.54 4.92 8.60
N PRO A 83 28.88 4.83 8.53
CA PRO A 83 29.71 4.80 9.74
C PRO A 83 29.44 6.07 10.56
N ILE A 84 28.88 5.91 11.76
CA ILE A 84 28.77 7.01 12.72
C ILE A 84 30.17 7.20 13.30
N ASP A 85 30.73 8.41 13.11
CA ASP A 85 32.01 8.81 13.68
C ASP A 85 31.89 8.88 15.22
N LYS A 86 31.97 7.73 15.89
CA LYS A 86 32.23 7.66 17.32
C LYS A 86 33.69 7.30 17.49
N MET A 87 34.45 8.22 18.09
CA MET A 87 35.81 8.02 18.59
C MET A 87 35.87 6.97 19.73
N SER A 88 35.24 5.81 19.54
CA SER A 88 35.28 4.67 20.44
C SER A 88 36.00 3.56 19.70
N GLY A 89 37.32 3.54 19.81
CA GLY A 89 38.21 2.35 19.87
C GLY A 89 38.15 1.23 18.83
N ASP A 90 37.11 1.12 18.02
CA ASP A 90 36.86 0.03 17.10
C ASP A 90 37.15 0.52 15.69
N LYS A 91 38.32 0.10 15.21
CA LYS A 91 38.82 0.14 13.83
C LYS A 91 37.92 0.92 12.86
N ILE A 92 38.10 2.25 12.87
CA ILE A 92 37.79 3.10 11.72
C ILE A 92 38.40 2.39 10.51
N ILE A 93 37.55 1.95 9.58
CA ILE A 93 38.02 1.29 8.36
C ILE A 93 38.83 2.34 7.60
N HIS A 94 40.16 2.22 7.73
CA HIS A 94 41.14 3.03 7.05
C HIS A 94 40.85 3.03 5.54
N PHE A 95 40.52 4.20 4.99
CA PHE A 95 40.42 4.48 3.55
C PHE A 95 41.79 4.47 2.81
N ARG A 96 42.73 3.63 3.26
CA ARG A 96 44.00 3.38 2.56
C ARG A 96 44.30 1.89 2.58
N ASN A 97 43.58 1.14 1.75
CA ASN A 97 44.19 -0.02 1.13
C ASN A 97 44.20 0.22 -0.38
N LYS A 98 45.40 0.30 -0.94
CA LYS A 98 45.71 0.36 -2.38
C LYS A 98 45.23 -0.87 -3.17
N ASN A 99 44.40 -1.73 -2.57
CA ASN A 99 43.83 -2.96 -3.12
C ASN A 99 42.29 -2.93 -3.15
N LEU A 100 41.66 -1.75 -3.18
CA LEU A 100 40.22 -1.58 -3.41
C LEU A 100 39.85 -1.50 -4.89
N ASP A 101 40.82 -1.72 -5.79
CA ASP A 101 40.56 -1.66 -7.20
C ASP A 101 39.78 -2.92 -7.61
N ILE A 102 38.48 -2.76 -7.89
CA ILE A 102 37.63 -3.79 -8.48
C ILE A 102 38.08 -3.98 -9.93
N THR A 103 39.25 -4.57 -10.10
CA THR A 103 39.87 -4.84 -11.40
C THR A 103 39.15 -5.97 -12.14
N ASN A 104 38.40 -6.81 -11.41
CA ASN A 104 37.61 -7.89 -11.98
C ASN A 104 36.26 -7.36 -12.52
N PRO A 105 36.01 -7.40 -13.84
CA PRO A 105 34.78 -6.88 -14.45
C PRO A 105 33.52 -7.61 -13.95
N THR A 106 33.60 -8.91 -13.69
CA THR A 106 32.49 -9.72 -13.18
C THR A 106 32.12 -9.32 -11.76
N LYS A 107 33.12 -9.06 -10.91
CA LYS A 107 32.88 -8.56 -9.55
C LYS A 107 32.24 -7.17 -9.58
N LYS A 108 32.77 -6.25 -10.40
CA LYS A 108 32.20 -4.90 -10.57
C LYS A 108 30.74 -4.97 -11.02
N LYS A 109 30.44 -5.82 -12.02
CA LYS A 109 29.08 -6.03 -12.52
C LYS A 109 28.14 -6.54 -11.41
N ARG A 110 28.55 -7.53 -10.62
CA ARG A 110 27.73 -8.06 -9.51
C ARG A 110 27.42 -7.01 -8.44
N MET A 111 28.41 -6.18 -8.09
CA MET A 111 28.20 -5.07 -7.14
C MET A 111 27.19 -4.05 -7.67
N CYS A 112 27.29 -3.67 -8.95
CA CYS A 112 26.33 -2.77 -9.58
C CYS A 112 24.91 -3.36 -9.62
N ILE A 113 24.78 -4.67 -9.86
CA ILE A 113 23.49 -5.35 -9.81
C ILE A 113 22.91 -5.34 -8.38
N GLY A 114 23.71 -5.63 -7.36
CA GLY A 114 23.26 -5.58 -5.96
C GLY A 114 22.82 -4.17 -5.51
N ILE A 115 23.51 -3.12 -5.97
CA ILE A 115 23.09 -1.74 -5.73
C ILE A 115 21.75 -1.44 -6.43
N ALA A 116 21.59 -1.89 -7.67
CA ALA A 116 20.34 -1.70 -8.41
C ALA A 116 19.17 -2.48 -7.80
N GLU A 117 19.41 -3.71 -7.33
CA GLU A 117 18.46 -4.55 -6.60
C GLU A 117 17.86 -3.81 -5.39
N PHE A 118 18.71 -3.17 -4.58
CA PHE A 118 18.29 -2.37 -3.42
C PHE A 118 17.29 -1.26 -3.80
N TYR A 119 17.63 -0.44 -4.81
CA TYR A 119 16.78 0.67 -5.24
C TYR A 119 15.46 0.21 -5.88
N ILE A 120 15.47 -0.94 -6.56
CA ILE A 120 14.27 -1.58 -7.09
C ILE A 120 13.38 -2.08 -5.96
N LYS A 121 13.95 -2.68 -4.91
CA LYS A 121 13.18 -3.11 -3.72
C LYS A 121 12.53 -1.93 -3.00
N VAL A 122 13.23 -0.79 -2.85
CA VAL A 122 12.62 0.47 -2.36
C VAL A 122 11.42 0.87 -3.20
N SER A 123 11.56 0.80 -4.54
CA SER A 123 10.50 1.17 -5.47
C SER A 123 9.29 0.23 -5.38
N HIS A 124 9.49 -1.08 -5.19
CA HIS A 124 8.42 -2.04 -4.99
C HIS A 124 7.64 -1.78 -3.70
N ILE A 125 8.34 -1.50 -2.58
CA ILE A 125 7.69 -1.18 -1.30
C ILE A 125 6.88 0.11 -1.44
N TYR A 126 7.47 1.16 -2.01
CA TYR A 126 6.74 2.41 -2.26
C TYR A 126 5.51 2.19 -3.16
N ALA A 127 5.64 1.38 -4.22
CA ALA A 127 4.52 1.08 -5.11
C ALA A 127 3.37 0.35 -4.41
N ALA A 128 3.68 -0.65 -3.58
CA ALA A 128 2.68 -1.36 -2.80
C ALA A 128 1.97 -0.45 -1.79
N ILE A 129 2.72 0.40 -1.08
CA ILE A 129 2.15 1.41 -0.17
C ILE A 129 1.24 2.35 -0.94
N PHE A 130 1.76 2.97 -2.00
CA PHE A 130 1.06 4.01 -2.74
C PHE A 130 -0.24 3.48 -3.36
N LYS A 131 -0.19 2.31 -3.99
CA LYS A 131 -1.36 1.69 -4.60
C LYS A 131 -2.35 1.16 -3.57
N THR A 132 -1.90 0.74 -2.39
CA THR A 132 -2.81 0.34 -1.31
C THR A 132 -3.54 1.55 -0.72
N ILE A 133 -2.84 2.66 -0.49
CA ILE A 133 -3.41 3.89 0.09
C ILE A 133 -4.25 4.66 -0.93
N GLN A 134 -3.89 4.58 -2.21
CA GLN A 134 -4.60 5.15 -3.35
C GLN A 134 -5.05 6.60 -3.12
N PRO A 135 -4.11 7.55 -2.94
CA PRO A 135 -4.46 8.95 -2.76
C PRO A 135 -4.98 9.58 -4.06
N VAL A 136 -5.92 10.52 -3.92
CA VAL A 136 -6.54 11.30 -4.99
C VAL A 136 -6.53 12.77 -4.59
N TYR A 137 -6.04 13.60 -5.49
CA TYR A 137 -5.92 15.04 -5.31
C TYR A 137 -7.17 15.72 -5.86
N VAL A 138 -7.86 16.49 -5.03
CA VAL A 138 -9.13 17.11 -5.38
C VAL A 138 -9.02 18.62 -5.23
N TYR A 139 -9.41 19.37 -6.26
CA TYR A 139 -9.53 20.82 -6.16
C TYR A 139 -10.79 21.32 -6.87
N LYS A 140 -11.26 22.49 -6.45
CA LYS A 140 -12.42 23.16 -7.03
C LYS A 140 -11.97 24.09 -8.16
N ASP A 141 -12.51 23.89 -9.36
CA ASP A 141 -12.22 24.76 -10.51
C ASP A 141 -12.93 26.12 -10.41
N HIS A 142 -12.63 27.02 -11.36
CA HIS A 142 -13.22 28.35 -11.43
C HIS A 142 -14.75 28.34 -11.65
N SER A 143 -15.30 27.24 -12.17
CA SER A 143 -16.73 27.04 -12.39
C SER A 143 -17.43 26.43 -11.17
N GLY A 144 -16.67 26.08 -10.13
CA GLY A 144 -17.15 25.48 -8.91
C GLY A 144 -17.26 23.96 -8.94
N ASN A 145 -16.79 23.29 -10.01
CA ASN A 145 -16.78 21.84 -10.10
C ASN A 145 -15.59 21.25 -9.33
N MET A 146 -15.81 20.12 -8.65
CA MET A 146 -14.76 19.36 -8.00
C MET A 146 -14.08 18.47 -9.03
N LEU A 147 -12.81 18.75 -9.32
CA LEU A 147 -11.97 17.92 -10.19
C LEU A 147 -11.07 17.04 -9.34
N SER A 148 -11.08 15.73 -9.62
CA SER A 148 -10.24 14.75 -8.94
C SER A 148 -9.17 14.22 -9.90
N PHE A 149 -7.96 14.08 -9.38
CA PHE A 149 -6.79 13.62 -10.12
C PHE A 149 -6.07 12.54 -9.35
N THR A 150 -5.76 11.46 -10.03
CA THR A 150 -4.82 10.45 -9.52
C THR A 150 -3.39 10.98 -9.51
N LEU A 151 -2.44 10.26 -8.90
CA LEU A 151 -1.03 10.66 -9.00
C LEU A 151 -0.52 10.60 -10.43
N GLU A 152 -0.98 9.66 -11.27
CA GLU A 152 -0.69 9.66 -12.71
C GLU A 152 -1.05 10.99 -13.37
N GLU A 153 -2.10 11.65 -12.88
CA GLU A 153 -2.67 12.85 -13.46
C GLU A 153 -2.30 14.12 -12.69
N LYS A 154 -1.42 14.01 -11.69
CA LYS A 154 -0.98 15.15 -10.88
C LYS A 154 -0.38 16.27 -11.73
N HIS A 155 0.26 15.93 -12.85
CA HIS A 155 0.79 16.90 -13.81
C HIS A 155 -0.29 17.75 -14.51
N LYS A 156 -1.55 17.31 -14.52
CA LYS A 156 -2.69 18.06 -15.05
C LYS A 156 -3.21 19.12 -14.08
N ILE A 157 -2.83 19.05 -12.79
CA ILE A 157 -3.23 20.03 -11.77
C ILE A 157 -2.48 21.34 -12.05
N PRO A 158 -3.17 22.48 -12.17
CA PRO A 158 -2.53 23.78 -12.34
C PRO A 158 -1.57 24.10 -11.18
N LYS A 159 -0.43 24.74 -11.46
CA LYS A 159 0.60 24.99 -10.43
C LYS A 159 0.18 25.94 -9.30
N ASN A 160 -0.86 26.76 -9.52
CA ASN A 160 -1.28 27.82 -8.61
C ASN A 160 -2.61 27.50 -7.89
N VAL A 161 -3.06 26.24 -7.88
CA VAL A 161 -4.26 25.85 -7.14
C VAL A 161 -3.89 25.06 -5.89
N SER A 162 -4.59 25.36 -4.79
CA SER A 162 -4.59 24.50 -3.61
C SER A 162 -5.48 23.30 -3.88
N TYR A 163 -5.03 22.11 -3.50
CA TYR A 163 -5.79 20.87 -3.60
C TYR A 163 -5.80 20.16 -2.25
N GLU A 164 -6.89 19.46 -1.98
CA GLU A 164 -7.01 18.55 -0.86
C GLU A 164 -6.59 17.14 -1.29
N THR A 165 -6.02 16.37 -0.37
CA THR A 165 -5.71 14.95 -0.61
C THR A 165 -6.76 14.09 0.06
N THR A 166 -7.43 13.27 -0.73
CA THR A 166 -8.41 12.29 -0.29
C THR A 166 -7.90 10.88 -0.63
N TYR A 167 -8.57 9.85 -0.14
CA TYR A 167 -8.16 8.46 -0.35
C TYR A 167 -9.34 7.64 -0.87
N VAL A 168 -9.09 6.82 -1.90
CA VAL A 168 -10.09 5.94 -2.52
C VAL A 168 -9.59 4.50 -2.57
N ASN A 169 -8.97 4.08 -1.47
CA ASN A 169 -8.50 2.71 -1.31
C ASN A 169 -9.66 1.71 -1.18
N PHE A 170 -9.29 0.43 -1.08
CA PHE A 170 -10.24 -0.67 -0.91
C PHE A 170 -11.24 -0.43 0.24
N CYS A 171 -10.78 0.10 1.37
CA CYS A 171 -11.65 0.34 2.52
C CYS A 171 -12.60 1.49 2.34
N ASN A 172 -12.15 2.57 1.69
CA ASN A 172 -13.05 3.64 1.30
C ASN A 172 -14.14 3.10 0.37
N GLN A 173 -13.82 2.24 -0.60
CA GLN A 173 -14.81 1.64 -1.49
C GLN A 173 -15.84 0.79 -0.74
N ARG A 174 -15.40 -0.05 0.21
CA ARG A 174 -16.29 -0.84 1.07
C ARG A 174 -17.18 0.04 1.95
N LEU A 175 -16.61 1.05 2.59
CA LEU A 175 -17.36 1.97 3.44
C LEU A 175 -18.38 2.78 2.63
N GLN A 176 -18.00 3.28 1.45
CA GLN A 176 -18.91 4.01 0.56
C GLN A 176 -20.08 3.15 0.08
N ALA A 177 -19.87 1.84 -0.12
CA ALA A 177 -20.97 0.93 -0.43
C ALA A 177 -21.94 0.74 0.76
N LEU A 178 -21.44 0.69 1.99
CA LEU A 178 -22.29 0.61 3.19
C LEU A 178 -23.07 1.90 3.46
N VAL A 179 -22.44 3.03 3.13
CA VAL A 179 -22.98 4.37 3.39
C VAL A 179 -23.90 4.85 2.28
N ASN A 180 -23.62 4.48 1.03
CA ASN A 180 -24.40 4.78 -0.16
C ASN A 180 -24.84 6.26 -0.26
N LYS A 181 -23.87 7.17 -0.16
CA LYS A 181 -24.07 8.64 -0.27
C LYS A 181 -24.87 9.29 0.88
N HIS A 182 -25.22 8.54 1.92
CA HIS A 182 -25.78 9.13 3.12
C HIS A 182 -24.67 9.69 4.01
N HIS A 183 -24.95 10.74 4.77
CA HIS A 183 -24.05 11.17 5.84
C HIS A 183 -24.58 10.58 7.14
N TYR A 184 -23.72 9.91 7.89
CA TYR A 184 -24.06 9.41 9.21
C TYR A 184 -23.35 10.24 10.26
N ASN A 185 -24.11 10.90 11.12
CA ASN A 185 -23.60 11.58 12.29
C ASN A 185 -24.19 10.93 13.55
N GLU A 186 -23.37 10.75 14.58
CA GLU A 186 -23.83 10.23 15.88
C GLU A 186 -24.84 11.16 16.55
N SER A 187 -24.86 12.43 16.16
CA SER A 187 -25.82 13.43 16.66
C SER A 187 -27.19 13.35 15.98
N ASP A 188 -27.34 12.56 14.91
CA ASP A 188 -28.60 12.49 14.18
C ASP A 188 -29.68 11.74 14.99
N GLU A 189 -30.92 12.23 15.00
CA GLU A 189 -32.00 11.51 15.70
C GLU A 189 -32.44 10.24 14.96
N VAL A 190 -32.30 10.26 13.63
CA VAL A 190 -32.73 9.23 12.69
C VAL A 190 -31.65 8.93 11.67
N MET A 191 -31.60 7.68 11.23
CA MET A 191 -30.64 7.16 10.27
C MET A 191 -31.38 6.48 9.11
N GLU A 192 -30.94 6.77 7.90
CA GLU A 192 -31.39 6.10 6.67
C GLU A 192 -30.34 5.08 6.22
N VAL A 193 -30.70 3.81 6.17
CA VAL A 193 -29.80 2.71 5.83
C VAL A 193 -30.23 2.05 4.53
N GLN A 194 -29.38 2.17 3.50
CA GLN A 194 -29.55 1.49 2.21
C GLN A 194 -28.21 1.17 1.55
N PRO A 195 -27.46 0.15 2.02
CA PRO A 195 -26.18 -0.24 1.44
C PRO A 195 -26.28 -0.65 -0.04
N ASP A 196 -25.36 -0.17 -0.88
CA ASP A 196 -25.20 -0.59 -2.28
C ASP A 196 -24.00 -1.53 -2.44
N PHE A 197 -24.18 -2.78 -1.99
CA PHE A 197 -23.11 -3.79 -1.98
C PHE A 197 -23.34 -4.96 -2.93
N CYS A 198 -24.55 -5.15 -3.44
CA CYS A 198 -24.89 -6.37 -4.19
C CYS A 198 -23.96 -6.59 -5.39
N ASN A 199 -23.55 -5.52 -6.07
CA ASN A 199 -22.68 -5.60 -7.25
C ASN A 199 -21.22 -5.22 -6.96
N ILE A 200 -20.81 -5.08 -5.70
CA ILE A 200 -19.50 -4.53 -5.33
C ILE A 200 -18.32 -5.35 -5.87
N ASN A 201 -18.49 -6.68 -5.91
CA ASN A 201 -17.51 -7.63 -6.41
C ASN A 201 -17.76 -8.02 -7.88
N LEU A 202 -18.70 -7.37 -8.57
CA LEU A 202 -19.00 -7.69 -9.97
C LEU A 202 -18.03 -6.95 -10.90
N ASN A 203 -17.57 -7.63 -11.94
CA ASN A 203 -16.85 -7.02 -13.04
C ASN A 203 -17.85 -6.37 -14.00
N SER A 204 -17.75 -5.05 -14.17
CA SER A 204 -18.67 -4.27 -15.01
C SER A 204 -18.56 -4.59 -16.50
N LYS A 205 -17.48 -5.24 -16.96
CA LYS A 205 -17.25 -5.55 -18.37
C LYS A 205 -17.93 -6.84 -18.83
N ASP A 206 -17.88 -7.88 -18.01
CA ASP A 206 -18.32 -9.24 -18.36
C ASP A 206 -19.35 -9.84 -17.38
N GLY A 207 -19.67 -9.14 -16.29
CA GLY A 207 -20.61 -9.61 -15.27
C GLY A 207 -20.07 -10.75 -14.41
N SER A 208 -18.79 -11.12 -14.50
CA SER A 208 -18.22 -12.15 -13.63
C SER A 208 -17.95 -11.61 -12.23
N THR A 209 -17.86 -12.49 -11.22
CA THR A 209 -17.32 -12.08 -9.91
C THR A 209 -15.82 -11.87 -10.01
N LYS A 210 -15.35 -10.76 -9.47
CA LYS A 210 -13.93 -10.40 -9.43
C LYS A 210 -13.14 -11.36 -8.57
N ASN A 211 -11.88 -11.61 -8.96
CA ASN A 211 -10.89 -12.23 -8.09
C ASN A 211 -10.13 -11.18 -7.27
N ILE A 212 -9.43 -11.62 -6.22
CA ILE A 212 -8.74 -10.72 -5.27
C ILE A 212 -7.65 -9.88 -5.95
N SER A 213 -6.97 -10.40 -6.99
CA SER A 213 -5.93 -9.62 -7.71
C SER A 213 -6.47 -8.37 -8.43
N GLN A 214 -7.79 -8.29 -8.62
CA GLN A 214 -8.46 -7.11 -9.18
C GLN A 214 -8.76 -6.03 -8.14
N LEU A 215 -8.43 -6.26 -6.86
CA LEU A 215 -8.47 -5.21 -5.84
C LEU A 215 -7.34 -4.20 -6.07
N VAL A 216 -7.65 -2.93 -5.84
CA VAL A 216 -6.69 -1.83 -5.93
C VAL A 216 -5.50 -2.12 -5.02
N GLY A 217 -4.28 -2.14 -5.56
CA GLY A 217 -3.04 -2.38 -4.83
C GLY A 217 -2.65 -3.85 -4.57
N MET A 218 -3.50 -4.81 -4.94
CA MET A 218 -3.23 -6.23 -4.66
C MET A 218 -2.06 -6.79 -5.48
N THR A 219 -1.90 -6.34 -6.72
CA THR A 219 -0.80 -6.83 -7.58
C THR A 219 0.56 -6.38 -7.05
N GLU A 220 0.65 -5.12 -6.61
CA GLU A 220 1.86 -4.56 -6.01
C GLU A 220 2.15 -5.18 -4.64
N PHE A 221 1.10 -5.46 -3.85
CA PHE A 221 1.24 -6.20 -2.60
C PHE A 221 1.78 -7.61 -2.81
N GLU A 222 1.25 -8.37 -3.79
CA GLU A 222 1.73 -9.71 -4.13
C GLU A 222 3.23 -9.72 -4.48
N LYS A 223 3.72 -8.65 -5.13
CA LYS A 223 5.14 -8.53 -5.48
C LYS A 223 6.07 -8.39 -4.29
N LEU A 224 5.59 -7.96 -3.14
CA LEU A 224 6.42 -7.88 -1.93
C LEU A 224 6.84 -9.25 -1.38
N PHE A 225 6.22 -10.33 -1.87
CA PHE A 225 6.59 -11.71 -1.55
C PHE A 225 7.65 -12.28 -2.50
N PHE A 226 8.09 -11.54 -3.52
CA PHE A 226 9.14 -12.03 -4.42
C PHE A 226 10.48 -11.52 -3.89
N ASP A 227 11.22 -12.38 -3.20
CA ASP A 227 12.47 -12.05 -2.50
C ASP A 227 13.70 -12.72 -3.10
N VAL A 228 13.54 -13.66 -4.04
CA VAL A 228 14.66 -14.27 -4.76
C VAL A 228 14.94 -13.50 -6.03
N TYR A 229 16.14 -12.90 -6.07
CA TYR A 229 16.61 -12.11 -7.19
C TYR A 229 17.29 -12.98 -8.27
N ASP A 230 16.84 -12.87 -9.51
CA ASP A 230 17.44 -13.50 -10.70
C ASP A 230 18.48 -12.54 -11.29
N TYR A 231 19.77 -12.81 -11.06
CA TYR A 231 20.88 -11.94 -11.49
C TYR A 231 21.04 -11.84 -13.01
N ASP A 232 20.62 -12.86 -13.76
CA ASP A 232 20.70 -12.86 -15.22
C ASP A 232 19.55 -12.06 -15.82
N LYS A 233 18.39 -12.10 -15.18
CA LYS A 233 17.21 -11.36 -15.57
C LYS A 233 17.05 -10.04 -14.83
N GLY A 234 17.88 -9.70 -13.86
CA GLY A 234 17.78 -8.44 -13.13
C GLY A 234 16.41 -8.20 -12.46
N ALA A 235 15.73 -9.23 -11.93
CA ALA A 235 14.40 -9.07 -11.35
C ALA A 235 14.11 -10.07 -10.21
N PHE A 236 13.23 -9.69 -9.29
CA PHE A 236 12.64 -10.60 -8.31
C PHE A 236 11.58 -11.48 -9.00
N ARG A 237 11.85 -12.79 -9.12
CA ARG A 237 11.03 -13.70 -9.95
C ARG A 237 10.43 -14.88 -9.20
N SER A 238 10.96 -15.20 -8.02
CA SER A 238 10.48 -16.30 -7.19
C SER A 238 10.52 -15.94 -5.71
N MET A 239 9.85 -16.77 -4.92
CA MET A 239 9.84 -16.70 -3.47
C MET A 239 10.85 -17.69 -2.92
N SER A 240 11.55 -17.32 -1.85
CA SER A 240 12.32 -18.25 -1.04
C SER A 240 11.38 -19.20 -0.29
N THR A 241 11.90 -20.28 0.29
CA THR A 241 11.08 -21.21 1.08
C THR A 241 10.35 -20.51 2.23
N SER A 242 11.03 -19.59 2.93
CA SER A 242 10.43 -18.78 3.99
C SER A 242 9.32 -17.88 3.46
N MET A 243 9.56 -17.22 2.34
CA MET A 243 8.59 -16.29 1.77
C MET A 243 7.40 -17.00 1.13
N GLN A 244 7.61 -18.18 0.55
CA GLN A 244 6.52 -19.04 0.09
C GLN A 244 5.61 -19.45 1.25
N THR A 245 6.17 -19.71 2.44
CA THR A 245 5.38 -20.02 3.64
C THR A 245 4.54 -18.81 4.07
N GLU A 246 5.14 -17.61 4.14
CA GLU A 246 4.39 -16.37 4.43
C GLU A 246 3.27 -16.10 3.40
N TYR A 247 3.53 -16.39 2.13
CA TYR A 247 2.58 -16.21 1.04
C TYR A 247 1.44 -17.22 1.11
N ASP A 248 1.73 -18.49 1.38
CA ASP A 248 0.71 -19.54 1.53
C ASP A 248 -0.20 -19.26 2.75
N ASP A 249 0.37 -18.79 3.86
CA ASP A 249 -0.39 -18.33 5.03
C ASP A 249 -1.28 -17.14 4.68
N ALA A 250 -0.77 -16.18 3.91
CA ALA A 250 -1.57 -15.07 3.41
C ALA A 250 -2.70 -15.57 2.50
N LEU A 251 -2.45 -16.46 1.54
CA LEU A 251 -3.47 -17.03 0.67
C LEU A 251 -4.59 -17.69 1.46
N GLN A 252 -4.25 -18.46 2.49
CA GLN A 252 -5.23 -19.14 3.33
C GLN A 252 -6.14 -18.16 4.08
N ILE A 253 -5.57 -17.07 4.62
CA ILE A 253 -6.32 -16.02 5.32
C ILE A 253 -7.18 -15.22 4.33
N PHE A 254 -6.63 -14.81 3.19
CA PHE A 254 -7.38 -14.09 2.16
C PHE A 254 -8.51 -14.95 1.59
N TYR A 255 -8.27 -16.25 1.38
CA TYR A 255 -9.29 -17.18 0.91
C TYR A 255 -10.50 -17.20 1.86
N THR A 256 -10.28 -17.45 3.15
CA THR A 256 -11.39 -17.55 4.12
C THR A 256 -12.11 -16.22 4.29
N THR A 257 -11.36 -15.11 4.39
CA THR A 257 -11.94 -13.77 4.58
C THR A 257 -12.78 -13.32 3.37
N PHE A 258 -12.25 -13.44 2.15
CA PHE A 258 -12.91 -12.85 0.96
C PHE A 258 -13.93 -13.75 0.30
N THR A 259 -13.85 -15.08 0.50
CA THR A 259 -14.90 -16.01 0.03
C THR A 259 -16.01 -16.18 1.06
N GLY A 260 -15.67 -16.03 2.36
CA GLY A 260 -16.52 -16.43 3.47
C GLY A 260 -16.65 -17.96 3.64
N SER A 261 -15.81 -18.73 2.95
CA SER A 261 -15.76 -20.20 3.07
C SER A 261 -15.22 -20.60 4.45
N LYS A 262 -15.87 -21.61 5.04
CA LYS A 262 -15.39 -22.29 6.26
C LYS A 262 -14.60 -23.56 5.95
N ASP A 263 -14.60 -23.97 4.68
CA ASP A 263 -13.92 -25.17 4.24
C ASP A 263 -12.42 -24.90 4.06
N LYS A 264 -11.65 -26.00 4.02
CA LYS A 264 -10.22 -25.92 3.72
C LYS A 264 -10.00 -25.30 2.33
N MET A 265 -9.00 -24.43 2.22
CA MET A 265 -8.62 -23.84 0.93
C MET A 265 -8.27 -24.95 -0.08
N PRO A 266 -8.90 -24.96 -1.27
CA PRO A 266 -8.61 -25.94 -2.32
C PRO A 266 -7.15 -25.90 -2.78
N GLU A 267 -6.59 -27.06 -3.13
CA GLU A 267 -5.18 -27.17 -3.52
C GLU A 267 -4.83 -26.44 -4.82
N ASN A 268 -5.82 -26.17 -5.67
CA ASN A 268 -5.65 -25.44 -6.93
C ASN A 268 -5.49 -23.92 -6.73
N ILE A 269 -5.71 -23.39 -5.53
CA ILE A 269 -5.45 -21.99 -5.21
C ILE A 269 -3.97 -21.84 -4.89
N LYS A 270 -3.23 -21.22 -5.82
CA LYS A 270 -1.78 -21.00 -5.70
C LYS A 270 -1.39 -19.53 -5.69
N ARG A 271 -2.30 -18.64 -6.09
CA ARG A 271 -2.07 -17.19 -6.11
C ARG A 271 -3.34 -16.41 -5.75
N PHE A 272 -3.19 -15.13 -5.41
CA PHE A 272 -4.34 -14.25 -5.13
C PHE A 272 -5.35 -14.17 -6.27
N LYS A 273 -4.89 -14.24 -7.53
CA LYS A 273 -5.77 -14.27 -8.71
C LYS A 273 -6.68 -15.50 -8.78
N ASP A 274 -6.33 -16.58 -8.09
CA ASP A 274 -7.10 -17.84 -8.08
C ASP A 274 -8.22 -17.79 -7.03
N ILE A 275 -8.26 -16.75 -6.19
CA ILE A 275 -9.29 -16.56 -5.19
C ILE A 275 -10.37 -15.64 -5.76
N THR A 276 -11.51 -16.22 -6.13
CA THR A 276 -12.72 -15.47 -6.47
C THR A 276 -13.37 -14.91 -5.20
N MET A 277 -13.71 -13.63 -5.19
CA MET A 277 -14.37 -13.01 -4.02
C MET A 277 -15.81 -13.51 -3.86
N LYS A 278 -16.41 -13.23 -2.71
CA LYS A 278 -17.80 -13.55 -2.42
C LYS A 278 -18.75 -12.96 -3.45
N ASP A 279 -19.60 -13.82 -3.99
CA ASP A 279 -20.68 -13.46 -4.89
C ASP A 279 -21.87 -12.93 -4.08
N TYR A 280 -21.97 -11.59 -4.00
CA TYR A 280 -23.13 -10.92 -3.41
C TYR A 280 -24.30 -10.81 -4.40
N HIS A 281 -24.04 -10.62 -5.70
CA HIS A 281 -25.07 -10.30 -6.70
C HIS A 281 -26.09 -11.41 -6.90
N ASN A 282 -25.65 -12.68 -6.87
CA ASN A 282 -26.54 -13.85 -6.98
C ASN A 282 -27.12 -14.30 -5.63
N GLY A 283 -26.73 -13.65 -4.53
CA GLY A 283 -27.27 -13.91 -3.20
C GLY A 283 -28.78 -13.64 -3.14
N LYS A 284 -29.53 -14.49 -2.42
CA LYS A 284 -31.00 -14.37 -2.31
C LYS A 284 -31.46 -12.97 -1.89
N GLY A 285 -30.77 -12.36 -0.94
CA GLY A 285 -31.08 -11.00 -0.47
C GLY A 285 -30.84 -9.88 -1.50
N CYS A 286 -30.06 -10.15 -2.55
CA CYS A 286 -29.69 -9.20 -3.60
C CYS A 286 -30.48 -9.38 -4.91
N LYS A 287 -31.46 -10.28 -4.96
CA LYS A 287 -32.40 -10.41 -6.09
C LYS A 287 -33.39 -9.24 -6.14
N VAL A 288 -34.23 -9.17 -7.17
CA VAL A 288 -35.20 -8.06 -7.37
C VAL A 288 -36.23 -8.01 -6.22
N ASP A 289 -36.64 -9.18 -5.75
CA ASP A 289 -37.51 -9.42 -4.60
C ASP A 289 -36.74 -9.57 -3.27
N GLY A 290 -35.42 -9.34 -3.29
CA GLY A 290 -34.55 -9.50 -2.14
C GLY A 290 -34.74 -8.40 -1.09
N THR A 291 -34.51 -8.75 0.18
CA THR A 291 -34.67 -7.82 1.30
C THR A 291 -33.48 -6.87 1.50
N LEU A 292 -32.30 -7.19 0.96
CA LEU A 292 -31.05 -6.43 1.19
C LEU A 292 -30.87 -5.23 0.23
N LYS A 293 -31.91 -4.85 -0.51
CA LYS A 293 -31.97 -3.62 -1.32
C LYS A 293 -32.91 -2.57 -0.74
N GLN A 294 -33.59 -2.90 0.37
CA GLN A 294 -34.62 -2.06 0.95
C GLN A 294 -33.99 -0.88 1.69
N LYS A 295 -34.56 0.31 1.46
CA LYS A 295 -34.30 1.49 2.25
C LYS A 295 -35.04 1.37 3.59
N VAL A 296 -34.32 1.51 4.69
CA VAL A 296 -34.90 1.49 6.04
C VAL A 296 -34.53 2.78 6.76
N VAL A 297 -35.53 3.44 7.36
CA VAL A 297 -35.32 4.63 8.19
C VAL A 297 -35.72 4.30 9.62
N GLY A 298 -34.88 4.65 10.59
CA GLY A 298 -35.14 4.39 12.00
C GLY A 298 -34.37 5.33 12.92
N SER A 299 -34.77 5.38 14.19
CA SER A 299 -34.08 6.22 15.18
C SER A 299 -32.76 5.59 15.61
N LEU A 300 -31.74 6.43 15.84
CA LEU A 300 -30.48 5.98 16.47
C LEU A 300 -30.66 5.51 17.93
N LYS A 301 -31.82 5.78 18.56
CA LYS A 301 -32.18 5.20 19.86
C LYS A 301 -32.52 3.71 19.77
N ASN A 302 -32.82 3.20 18.57
CA ASN A 302 -33.04 1.77 18.35
C ASN A 302 -31.68 1.06 18.31
N LYS A 303 -31.53 0.01 19.13
CA LYS A 303 -30.28 -0.74 19.30
C LYS A 303 -29.68 -1.23 17.97
N ALA A 304 -30.50 -1.70 17.01
CA ALA A 304 -29.99 -2.23 15.75
C ALA A 304 -29.38 -1.12 14.86
N PHE A 305 -29.99 0.07 14.86
CA PHE A 305 -29.46 1.23 14.13
C PHE A 305 -28.21 1.80 14.81
N GLN A 306 -28.22 1.88 16.14
CA GLN A 306 -27.06 2.30 16.93
C GLN A 306 -25.85 1.40 16.65
N GLU A 307 -26.02 0.08 16.77
CA GLU A 307 -24.94 -0.88 16.53
C GLU A 307 -24.40 -0.84 15.10
N TYR A 308 -25.25 -0.53 14.10
CA TYR A 308 -24.81 -0.34 12.73
C TYR A 308 -23.96 0.94 12.58
N GLY A 309 -24.43 2.07 13.13
CA GLY A 309 -23.69 3.33 13.12
C GLY A 309 -22.33 3.23 13.82
N GLU A 310 -22.29 2.62 15.01
CA GLU A 310 -21.06 2.38 15.77
C GLU A 310 -20.08 1.50 14.98
N GLN A 311 -20.58 0.47 14.29
CA GLN A 311 -19.75 -0.40 13.45
C GLN A 311 -19.17 0.35 12.23
N LEU A 312 -19.94 1.25 11.59
CA LEU A 312 -19.43 2.08 10.49
C LEU A 312 -18.34 3.04 10.96
N LYS A 313 -18.54 3.68 12.12
CA LYS A 313 -17.53 4.55 12.73
C LYS A 313 -16.26 3.79 13.06
N LYS A 314 -16.40 2.62 13.70
CA LYS A 314 -15.27 1.73 14.00
C LYS A 314 -14.48 1.39 12.72
N MET A 315 -15.18 0.99 11.66
CA MET A 315 -14.55 0.67 10.38
C MET A 315 -13.78 1.86 9.78
N LEU A 316 -14.35 3.07 9.86
CA LEU A 316 -13.68 4.30 9.41
C LEU A 316 -12.43 4.60 10.25
N ASP A 317 -12.55 4.57 11.59
CA ASP A 317 -11.45 4.88 12.51
C ASP A 317 -10.30 3.88 12.39
N GLU A 318 -10.60 2.59 12.31
CA GLU A 318 -9.59 1.53 12.13
C GLU A 318 -8.91 1.64 10.76
N SER A 319 -9.68 1.92 9.70
CA SER A 319 -9.12 2.15 8.36
C SER A 319 -8.18 3.34 8.34
N ASN A 320 -8.54 4.47 8.97
CA ASN A 320 -7.69 5.66 9.03
C ASN A 320 -6.41 5.38 9.82
N LYS A 321 -6.50 4.72 10.98
CA LYS A 321 -5.33 4.34 11.78
C LYS A 321 -4.36 3.44 11.00
N LYS A 322 -4.86 2.46 10.24
CA LYS A 322 -4.01 1.60 9.40
C LYS A 322 -3.40 2.38 8.25
N GLN A 323 -4.16 3.28 7.64
CA GLN A 323 -3.68 4.15 6.58
C GLN A 323 -2.49 5.00 7.05
N ASP A 324 -2.62 5.65 8.21
CA ASP A 324 -1.55 6.46 8.81
C ASP A 324 -0.31 5.61 9.10
N ALA A 325 -0.49 4.42 9.71
CA ALA A 325 0.62 3.51 10.00
C ALA A 325 1.36 3.00 8.73
N ILE A 326 0.65 2.87 7.60
CA ILE A 326 1.25 2.52 6.30
C ILE A 326 1.97 3.73 5.70
N LEU A 327 1.41 4.93 5.81
CA LEU A 327 2.04 6.17 5.36
C LEU A 327 3.33 6.47 6.13
N ASP A 328 3.38 6.15 7.42
CA ASP A 328 4.58 6.31 8.24
C ASP A 328 5.79 5.54 7.68
N ILE A 329 5.56 4.43 6.96
CA ILE A 329 6.65 3.67 6.31
C ILE A 329 7.37 4.53 5.26
N ILE A 330 6.68 5.47 4.60
CA ILE A 330 7.30 6.37 3.62
C ILE A 330 8.40 7.19 4.28
N SER A 331 8.22 7.60 5.54
CA SER A 331 9.24 8.36 6.30
C SER A 331 10.47 7.52 6.68
N GLU A 332 10.35 6.19 6.68
CA GLU A 332 11.48 5.28 6.90
C GLU A 332 12.28 5.05 5.61
N LEU A 333 11.63 5.18 4.45
CA LEU A 333 12.24 4.99 3.13
C LEU A 333 12.88 6.26 2.56
N PHE A 334 12.28 7.42 2.83
CA PHE A 334 12.65 8.68 2.19
C PHE A 334 12.89 9.80 3.20
N SER A 335 13.75 10.74 2.83
CA SER A 335 13.94 12.02 3.51
C SER A 335 14.02 13.16 2.52
N PHE A 336 13.93 14.39 3.01
CA PHE A 336 14.02 15.60 2.20
C PHE A 336 15.35 16.29 2.47
N ILE A 337 15.97 16.75 1.39
CA ILE A 337 17.09 17.67 1.47
C ILE A 337 16.75 18.93 0.73
N LYS A 338 17.16 20.05 1.32
CA LYS A 338 16.98 21.37 0.76
C LYS A 338 18.28 21.79 0.11
N ASP A 339 18.20 22.23 -1.13
CA ASP A 339 19.33 22.86 -1.79
C ASP A 339 19.52 24.26 -1.20
N ASP A 340 20.67 24.50 -0.55
CA ASP A 340 20.95 25.75 0.16
C ASP A 340 21.01 26.99 -0.75
N VAL A 341 21.19 26.80 -2.06
CA VAL A 341 21.35 27.90 -3.04
C VAL A 341 20.01 28.24 -3.69
N THR A 342 19.23 27.24 -4.08
CA THR A 342 17.96 27.40 -4.80
C THR A 342 16.74 27.33 -3.87
N GLY A 343 16.92 26.84 -2.64
CA GLY A 343 15.84 26.58 -1.68
C GLY A 343 14.94 25.41 -2.08
N LYS A 344 15.24 24.70 -3.18
CA LYS A 344 14.42 23.61 -3.71
C LYS A 344 14.59 22.36 -2.85
N GLU A 345 13.47 21.79 -2.40
CA GLU A 345 13.45 20.50 -1.72
C GLU A 345 13.48 19.35 -2.73
N SER A 346 14.30 18.35 -2.45
CA SER A 346 14.40 17.11 -3.22
C SER A 346 14.21 15.92 -2.30
N VAL A 347 13.46 14.92 -2.78
CA VAL A 347 13.30 13.65 -2.08
C VAL A 347 14.54 12.79 -2.32
N ILE A 348 15.10 12.24 -1.24
CA ILE A 348 16.17 11.25 -1.28
C ILE A 348 15.73 9.97 -0.58
N ILE A 349 16.36 8.86 -0.96
CA ILE A 349 16.29 7.65 -0.14
C ILE A 349 17.04 7.88 1.17
N GLN A 350 16.49 7.34 2.25
CA GLN A 350 17.01 7.54 3.59
C GLN A 350 18.47 7.07 3.66
N PRO A 351 19.46 7.95 3.97
CA PRO A 351 20.87 7.58 3.86
C PRO A 351 21.32 6.49 4.85
N SER A 352 20.59 6.31 5.95
CA SER A 352 20.80 5.23 6.93
C SER A 352 20.16 3.90 6.54
N LEU A 353 19.47 3.83 5.41
CA LEU A 353 18.84 2.62 4.91
C LEU A 353 19.90 1.61 4.45
N THR A 354 19.70 0.35 4.84
CA THR A 354 20.58 -0.80 4.56
C THR A 354 19.74 -1.94 4.01
N ASN A 355 20.34 -2.96 3.41
CA ASN A 355 19.66 -4.18 2.98
C ASN A 355 18.85 -4.80 4.13
N ALA A 356 19.44 -4.88 5.32
CA ALA A 356 18.80 -5.46 6.50
C ALA A 356 17.62 -4.61 7.02
N THR A 357 17.74 -3.29 7.03
CA THR A 357 16.63 -2.41 7.44
C THR A 357 15.55 -2.34 6.37
N LEU A 358 15.91 -2.38 5.09
CA LEU A 358 14.97 -2.45 3.98
C LEU A 358 14.15 -3.74 3.98
N GLU A 359 14.75 -4.88 4.35
CA GLU A 359 14.02 -6.14 4.55
C GLU A 359 12.93 -6.00 5.62
N LYS A 360 13.30 -5.45 6.78
CA LYS A 360 12.37 -5.21 7.90
C LYS A 360 11.25 -4.25 7.51
N ILE A 361 11.56 -3.22 6.73
CA ILE A 361 10.55 -2.31 6.20
C ILE A 361 9.61 -3.06 5.24
N GLY A 362 10.13 -3.95 4.39
CA GLY A 362 9.35 -4.83 3.53
C GLY A 362 8.41 -5.75 4.32
N GLU A 363 8.90 -6.40 5.37
CA GLU A 363 8.09 -7.21 6.30
C GLU A 363 6.99 -6.39 6.97
N LYS A 364 7.32 -5.18 7.47
CA LYS A 364 6.36 -4.26 8.09
C LYS A 364 5.28 -3.84 7.09
N ALA A 365 5.67 -3.51 5.85
CA ALA A 365 4.73 -3.16 4.78
C ALA A 365 3.81 -4.34 4.43
N ARG A 366 4.36 -5.55 4.23
CA ARG A 366 3.56 -6.76 3.96
C ARG A 366 2.52 -6.99 5.07
N ARG A 367 2.95 -6.91 6.32
CA ARG A 367 2.08 -7.13 7.48
C ARG A 367 0.96 -6.09 7.56
N LEU A 368 1.28 -4.81 7.49
CA LEU A 368 0.29 -3.73 7.63
C LEU A 368 -0.70 -3.70 6.46
N ILE A 369 -0.23 -3.90 5.22
CA ILE A 369 -1.10 -3.96 4.04
C ILE A 369 -2.04 -5.17 4.13
N LYS A 370 -1.53 -6.36 4.51
CA LYS A 370 -2.35 -7.55 4.76
C LYS A 370 -3.44 -7.27 5.79
N GLU A 371 -3.06 -6.74 6.95
CA GLU A 371 -3.99 -6.41 8.03
C GLU A 371 -5.08 -5.44 7.55
N MET A 372 -4.71 -4.40 6.79
CA MET A 372 -5.67 -3.45 6.23
C MET A 372 -6.72 -4.13 5.36
N TYR A 373 -6.35 -5.02 4.41
CA TYR A 373 -7.34 -5.73 3.59
C TYR A 373 -8.24 -6.65 4.42
N ILE A 374 -7.65 -7.43 5.32
CA ILE A 374 -8.36 -8.47 6.08
C ILE A 374 -9.32 -7.87 7.11
N GLU A 375 -8.87 -6.91 7.91
CA GLU A 375 -9.70 -6.24 8.92
C GLU A 375 -10.86 -5.51 8.24
N CYS A 376 -10.59 -4.88 7.11
CA CYS A 376 -11.57 -4.12 6.37
C CYS A 376 -12.67 -4.96 5.72
N GLU A 377 -12.33 -6.09 5.09
CA GLU A 377 -13.34 -7.03 4.58
C GLU A 377 -14.13 -7.66 5.72
N THR A 378 -13.48 -7.95 6.85
CA THR A 378 -14.13 -8.48 8.05
C THR A 378 -15.13 -7.49 8.64
N ASN A 379 -14.74 -6.23 8.78
CA ASN A 379 -15.60 -5.14 9.23
C ASN A 379 -16.74 -4.91 8.25
N PHE A 380 -16.48 -4.94 6.94
CA PHE A 380 -17.50 -4.83 5.91
C PHE A 380 -18.56 -5.92 6.04
N PHE A 381 -18.15 -7.18 6.15
CA PHE A 381 -19.05 -8.30 6.36
C PHE A 381 -19.86 -8.16 7.67
N THR A 382 -19.20 -7.72 8.75
CA THR A 382 -19.86 -7.46 10.05
C THR A 382 -20.93 -6.37 9.92
N SER A 383 -20.65 -5.29 9.19
CA SER A 383 -21.63 -4.23 8.91
C SER A 383 -22.82 -4.76 8.10
N LEU A 384 -22.59 -5.63 7.11
CA LEU A 384 -23.69 -6.26 6.36
C LEU A 384 -24.56 -7.15 7.26
N MET A 385 -23.96 -7.87 8.21
CA MET A 385 -24.72 -8.64 9.21
C MET A 385 -25.56 -7.74 10.11
N LYS A 386 -25.03 -6.57 10.54
CA LYS A 386 -25.78 -5.57 11.31
C LYS A 386 -26.93 -4.97 10.50
N TYR A 387 -26.72 -4.67 9.22
CA TYR A 387 -27.79 -4.24 8.33
C TYR A 387 -28.89 -5.30 8.19
N GLN A 388 -28.52 -6.58 8.07
CA GLN A 388 -29.50 -7.67 8.05
C GLN A 388 -30.30 -7.74 9.36
N MET A 389 -29.69 -7.47 10.52
CA MET A 389 -30.41 -7.38 11.79
C MET A 389 -31.42 -6.23 11.81
N ILE A 390 -31.11 -5.07 11.21
CA ILE A 390 -32.06 -3.96 11.05
C ILE A 390 -33.29 -4.40 10.26
N ILE A 391 -33.08 -5.06 9.12
CA ILE A 391 -34.19 -5.56 8.27
C ILE A 391 -35.06 -6.55 9.05
N VAL A 392 -34.45 -7.51 9.73
CA VAL A 392 -35.19 -8.52 10.51
C VAL A 392 -35.97 -7.89 11.65
N SER A 393 -35.35 -6.98 12.41
CA SER A 393 -36.02 -6.25 13.50
C SER A 393 -37.22 -5.48 12.97
N ARG A 394 -37.08 -4.81 11.82
CA ARG A 394 -38.17 -4.05 11.23
C ARG A 394 -39.31 -4.93 10.73
N GLY A 395 -38.98 -6.08 10.14
CA GLY A 395 -39.97 -7.08 9.74
C GLY A 395 -40.78 -7.59 10.93
N LYS A 396 -40.10 -7.85 12.06
CA LYS A 396 -40.75 -8.29 13.30
C LYS A 396 -41.71 -7.23 13.86
N GLU A 397 -41.26 -5.98 13.96
CA GLU A 397 -42.11 -4.86 14.41
C GLU A 397 -43.37 -4.70 13.55
N LEU A 398 -43.25 -4.89 12.23
CA LEU A 398 -44.38 -4.79 11.31
C LEU A 398 -45.38 -5.93 11.53
N GLN A 399 -44.89 -7.15 11.73
CA GLN A 399 -45.74 -8.32 11.99
C GLN A 399 -46.47 -8.19 13.34
N GLU A 400 -45.79 -7.74 14.40
CA GLU A 400 -46.40 -7.51 15.71
C GLU A 400 -47.54 -6.47 15.62
N LYS A 401 -47.35 -5.39 14.86
CA LYS A 401 -48.41 -4.40 14.61
C LYS A 401 -49.58 -4.98 13.83
N GLN A 402 -49.32 -5.83 12.83
CA GLN A 402 -50.39 -6.49 12.08
C GLN A 402 -51.20 -7.42 12.98
N ILE A 403 -50.54 -8.19 13.86
CA ILE A 403 -51.21 -9.05 14.84
C ILE A 403 -52.09 -8.22 15.76
N HIS A 404 -51.56 -7.14 16.36
CA HIS A 404 -52.34 -6.28 17.25
C HIS A 404 -53.55 -5.63 16.55
N ASN A 405 -53.39 -5.22 15.28
CA ASN A 405 -54.51 -4.67 14.51
C ASN A 405 -55.59 -5.73 14.25
N LEU A 406 -55.21 -6.96 13.92
CA LEU A 406 -56.14 -8.07 13.73
C LEU A 406 -56.84 -8.45 15.04
N GLU A 407 -56.12 -8.46 16.17
CA GLU A 407 -56.70 -8.68 17.51
C GLU A 407 -57.74 -7.61 17.84
N ALA A 408 -57.44 -6.33 17.58
CA ALA A 408 -58.38 -5.23 17.77
C ALA A 408 -59.61 -5.31 16.85
N GLU A 409 -59.45 -5.74 15.59
CA GLU A 409 -60.58 -6.01 14.68
C GLU A 409 -61.48 -7.14 15.19
N ILE A 410 -60.88 -8.23 15.70
CA ILE A 410 -61.63 -9.35 16.30
C ILE A 410 -62.42 -8.87 17.52
N GLU A 411 -61.79 -8.12 18.43
CA GLU A 411 -62.48 -7.58 19.62
C GLU A 411 -63.67 -6.69 19.24
N ASN A 412 -63.49 -5.81 18.25
CA ASN A 412 -64.57 -4.94 17.78
C ASN A 412 -65.70 -5.70 17.09
N THR A 413 -65.40 -6.80 16.40
CA THR A 413 -66.41 -7.61 15.69
C THR A 413 -67.20 -8.55 16.61
N ILE A 414 -66.63 -8.95 17.76
CA ILE A 414 -67.29 -9.81 18.76
C ILE A 414 -68.16 -8.99 19.74
N LEU A 415 -67.89 -7.69 19.89
CA LEU A 415 -68.63 -6.80 20.79
C LEU A 415 -69.82 -6.07 20.12
N GLU A 416 -70.04 -6.29 18.82
CA GLU A 416 -71.30 -6.03 18.10
C GLU A 416 -72.16 -7.29 18.05
#